data_AF-A0A4R2ZJP2-F1
#
_entry.id   AF-A0A4R2ZJP2-F1
#
_cell.length_a   1.000
_cell.length_b   1.000
_cell.length_c   1.000
_cell.angle_alpha   90.00
_cell.angle_beta   90.00
_cell.angle_gamma   90.00
#
_symmetry.space_group_name_H-M   'P 1'
#
loop_
_entity.id
_entity.type
_entity.pdbx_description
1 polymer ?
#
loop_
_entity_poly.entity_id
_entity_poly.type
_entity_poly.pdbx_seq_one_letter_code
_entity_poly.pdbx_strand_id
1 'polypeptide(L)'
;MLTQILLTTVIVPLLIGAAIALIGRGNKAGNIALAALLVPVAAAIASVSIEGMPALPPIAAKHKLPVLLVIGGITFGGVSLVLKRSLHQRWIAGLIGVISLALPAWWLGRNVLAANSMKATTLAIVLLIVGIQLFFISDGRSRKASSAALPAAPLATAIATALTAILGGYIGMAQLNGALAALFGGWMLVRYISYLRGNEDAFMLDGLAAISFIWTAAMGVTMTTLFSPSAAPVALVLAVAPIVVFAVLSKCDFSFAHQPRFLRPLIFGLLTALPAIAAILVAVSAAG
;
A
#
# COMPACT_ATOMS: atom_id res chain seq x y z
N MET A 1 -15.40 23.66 -4.28
CA MET A 1 -14.30 23.13 -3.43
C MET A 1 -14.52 21.68 -3.03
N LEU A 2 -15.65 21.32 -2.40
CA LEU A 2 -15.93 19.92 -2.02
C LEU A 2 -15.98 18.96 -3.22
N THR A 3 -16.56 19.38 -4.34
CA THR A 3 -16.56 18.66 -5.62
C THR A 3 -15.16 18.36 -6.14
N GLN A 4 -14.25 19.33 -6.08
CA GLN A 4 -12.87 19.16 -6.52
C GLN A 4 -12.11 18.19 -5.62
N ILE A 5 -12.27 18.30 -4.30
CA ILE A 5 -11.67 17.35 -3.33
C ILE A 5 -12.16 15.94 -3.61
N LEU A 6 -13.47 15.74 -3.76
CA LEU A 6 -14.06 14.42 -4.00
C LEU A 6 -13.60 13.84 -5.35
N LEU A 7 -13.48 14.68 -6.37
CA LEU A 7 -12.98 14.29 -7.69
C LEU A 7 -11.51 13.83 -7.62
N THR A 8 -10.62 14.62 -7.01
CA THR A 8 -9.17 14.34 -7.01
C THR A 8 -8.76 13.28 -6.00
N THR A 9 -9.46 13.16 -4.87
CA THR A 9 -9.09 12.23 -3.79
C THR A 9 -9.86 10.92 -3.83
N VAL A 10 -11.02 10.85 -4.48
CA VAL A 10 -11.86 9.65 -4.50
C VAL A 10 -12.09 9.15 -5.92
N ILE A 11 -12.75 9.95 -6.77
CA ILE A 11 -13.24 9.46 -8.07
C ILE A 11 -12.08 9.12 -9.01
N VAL A 12 -11.13 10.04 -9.20
CA VAL A 12 -10.00 9.84 -10.12
C VAL A 12 -9.13 8.65 -9.68
N PRO A 13 -8.67 8.54 -8.42
CA PRO A 13 -7.90 7.38 -7.97
C PRO A 13 -8.68 6.07 -8.09
N LEU A 14 -9.99 6.06 -7.76
CA LEU A 14 -10.85 4.88 -7.91
C LEU A 14 -10.92 4.41 -9.36
N LEU A 15 -11.14 5.32 -10.30
CA LEU A 15 -11.20 5.01 -11.73
C LEU A 15 -9.85 4.53 -12.27
N ILE A 16 -8.75 5.14 -11.85
CA ILE A 16 -7.40 4.69 -12.21
C ILE A 16 -7.16 3.27 -11.68
N GLY A 17 -7.53 2.98 -10.42
CA GLY A 17 -7.41 1.65 -9.83
C GLY A 17 -8.21 0.60 -10.60
N ALA A 18 -9.44 0.95 -10.98
CA ALA A 18 -10.28 0.11 -11.83
C ALA A 18 -9.64 -0.13 -13.21
N ALA A 19 -9.09 0.91 -13.85
CA ALA A 19 -8.41 0.79 -15.13
C ALA A 19 -7.17 -0.11 -15.04
N ILE A 20 -6.34 0.04 -13.99
CA ILE A 20 -5.18 -0.84 -13.74
C ILE A 20 -5.63 -2.30 -13.60
N ALA A 21 -6.72 -2.55 -12.87
CA ALA A 21 -7.26 -3.91 -12.72
C ALA A 21 -7.73 -4.51 -14.05
N LEU A 22 -8.33 -3.70 -14.94
CA LEU A 22 -8.77 -4.12 -16.27
C LEU A 22 -7.60 -4.41 -17.21
N ILE A 23 -6.58 -3.53 -17.23
CA ILE A 23 -5.40 -3.68 -18.09
C ILE A 23 -4.52 -4.84 -17.61
N GLY A 24 -4.35 -5.00 -16.30
CA GLY A 24 -3.57 -6.08 -15.70
C GLY A 24 -4.25 -7.46 -15.72
N ARG A 25 -5.26 -7.69 -16.57
CA ARG A 25 -5.99 -8.97 -16.63
C ARG A 25 -5.11 -10.09 -17.19
N GLY A 26 -4.84 -11.10 -16.36
CA GLY A 26 -4.15 -12.35 -16.72
C GLY A 26 -2.72 -12.44 -16.19
N ASN A 27 -2.20 -13.67 -16.06
CA ASN A 27 -0.91 -13.99 -15.43
C ASN A 27 0.31 -13.89 -16.37
N LYS A 28 0.26 -13.02 -17.39
CA LYS A 28 1.42 -12.77 -18.26
C LYS A 28 2.43 -11.87 -17.55
N ALA A 29 3.72 -12.13 -17.73
CA ALA A 29 4.79 -11.34 -17.11
C ALA A 29 4.66 -9.82 -17.37
N GLY A 30 4.22 -9.44 -18.58
CA GLY A 30 3.95 -8.06 -18.94
C GLY A 30 2.83 -7.40 -18.11
N ASN A 31 1.78 -8.15 -17.76
CA ASN A 31 0.68 -7.63 -16.95
C ASN A 31 1.10 -7.42 -15.49
N ILE A 32 1.95 -8.30 -14.97
CA ILE A 32 2.54 -8.17 -13.62
C ILE A 32 3.44 -6.95 -13.57
N ALA A 33 4.32 -6.77 -14.57
CA ALA A 33 5.19 -5.60 -14.67
C ALA A 33 4.40 -4.31 -14.80
N LEU A 34 3.32 -4.33 -15.60
CA LEU A 34 2.45 -3.18 -15.80
C LEU A 34 1.70 -2.82 -14.51
N ALA A 35 1.18 -3.79 -13.76
CA ALA A 35 0.58 -3.53 -12.45
C ALA A 35 1.61 -2.99 -11.45
N ALA A 36 2.84 -3.55 -11.45
CA ALA A 36 3.93 -3.12 -10.58
C ALA A 36 4.40 -1.68 -10.87
N LEU A 37 4.30 -1.25 -12.12
CA LEU A 37 4.59 0.13 -12.55
C LEU A 37 3.43 1.08 -12.24
N LEU A 38 2.22 0.73 -12.68
CA LEU A 38 1.08 1.65 -12.69
C LEU A 38 0.58 2.00 -11.30
N VAL A 39 0.74 1.12 -10.30
CA VAL A 39 0.22 1.38 -8.95
C VAL A 39 1.00 2.49 -8.24
N PRO A 40 2.34 2.43 -8.14
CA PRO A 40 3.14 3.55 -7.66
C PRO A 40 2.95 4.82 -8.50
N VAL A 41 2.87 4.71 -9.84
CA VAL A 41 2.68 5.88 -10.70
C VAL A 41 1.31 6.53 -10.49
N ALA A 42 0.25 5.74 -10.31
CA ALA A 42 -1.08 6.25 -9.99
C ALA A 42 -1.10 6.95 -8.62
N ALA A 43 -0.40 6.40 -7.63
CA ALA A 43 -0.19 7.07 -6.35
C ALA A 43 0.57 8.40 -6.51
N ALA A 44 1.57 8.47 -7.40
CA ALA A 44 2.26 9.71 -7.71
C ALA A 44 1.32 10.74 -8.34
N ILE A 45 0.49 10.32 -9.29
CA ILE A 45 -0.54 11.18 -9.93
C ILE A 45 -1.51 11.71 -8.87
N ALA A 46 -1.98 10.85 -7.96
CA ALA A 46 -2.85 11.27 -6.86
C ALA A 46 -2.15 12.28 -5.95
N SER A 47 -0.88 12.04 -5.61
CA SER A 47 -0.07 12.96 -4.79
C SER A 47 0.09 14.33 -5.45
N VAL A 48 0.43 14.37 -6.75
CA VAL A 48 0.52 15.63 -7.53
C VAL A 48 -0.83 16.33 -7.66
N SER A 49 -1.92 15.57 -7.79
CA SER A 49 -3.28 16.14 -7.90
C SER A 49 -3.74 16.79 -6.59
N ILE A 50 -3.17 16.40 -5.46
CA ILE A 50 -3.51 16.92 -4.13
C ILE A 50 -2.57 18.05 -3.71
N GLU A 51 -1.25 17.86 -3.84
CA GLU A 51 -0.26 18.83 -3.38
C GLU A 51 0.24 19.79 -4.47
N GLY A 52 -0.10 19.54 -5.73
CA GLY A 52 0.36 20.31 -6.89
C GLY A 52 1.67 19.77 -7.49
N MET A 53 2.12 20.41 -8.57
CA MET A 53 3.35 20.02 -9.25
C MET A 53 4.57 20.34 -8.37
N PRO A 54 5.49 19.37 -8.16
CA PRO A 54 6.68 19.61 -7.37
C PRO A 54 7.62 20.58 -8.09
N ALA A 55 8.15 21.55 -7.36
CA ALA A 55 9.25 22.38 -7.85
C ALA A 55 10.49 21.52 -8.16
N LEU A 56 11.17 21.80 -9.27
CA LEU A 56 12.40 21.14 -9.69
C LEU A 56 13.57 22.11 -9.51
N PRO A 57 14.57 21.81 -8.65
CA PRO A 57 14.76 20.59 -7.86
C PRO A 57 13.86 20.49 -6.61
N PRO A 58 13.49 19.27 -6.15
CA PRO A 58 12.59 19.09 -5.02
C PRO A 58 13.29 19.41 -3.68
N ILE A 59 12.97 20.58 -3.13
CA ILE A 59 13.55 21.07 -1.87
C ILE A 59 12.79 20.51 -0.65
N ALA A 60 11.45 20.50 -0.71
CA ALA A 60 10.59 20.02 0.36
C ALA A 60 10.35 18.51 0.25
N ALA A 61 10.29 17.82 1.39
CA ALA A 61 10.06 16.37 1.43
C ALA A 61 8.69 15.95 0.86
N LYS A 62 7.68 16.82 0.96
CA LYS A 62 6.39 16.70 0.28
C LYS A 62 6.54 16.53 -1.24
N HIS A 63 7.42 17.33 -1.85
CA HIS A 63 7.67 17.32 -3.30
C HIS A 63 8.51 16.11 -3.75
N LYS A 64 9.20 15.44 -2.83
CA LYS A 64 10.00 14.25 -3.13
C LYS A 64 9.15 13.00 -3.28
N LEU A 65 7.97 12.94 -2.65
CA LEU A 65 7.12 11.75 -2.67
C LEU A 65 6.66 11.35 -4.08
N PRO A 66 6.08 12.24 -4.92
CA PRO A 66 5.71 11.86 -6.28
C PRO A 66 6.89 11.32 -7.09
N VAL A 67 8.06 11.96 -6.95
CA VAL A 67 9.29 11.55 -7.64
C VAL A 67 9.71 10.15 -7.20
N LEU A 68 9.68 9.88 -5.89
CA LEU A 68 9.99 8.56 -5.34
C LEU A 68 9.01 7.48 -5.79
N LEU A 69 7.71 7.80 -5.84
CA LEU A 69 6.68 6.88 -6.31
C LEU A 69 6.86 6.53 -7.80
N VAL A 70 7.23 7.50 -8.63
CA VAL A 70 7.56 7.26 -10.05
C VAL A 70 8.83 6.41 -10.18
N ILE A 71 9.90 6.74 -9.45
CA ILE A 71 11.15 5.94 -9.45
C ILE A 71 10.87 4.51 -8.97
N GLY A 72 10.06 4.35 -7.91
CA GLY A 72 9.62 3.05 -7.40
C GLY A 72 8.85 2.27 -8.46
N GLY A 73 7.89 2.90 -9.14
CA GLY A 73 7.16 2.28 -10.25
C GLY A 73 8.06 1.82 -11.38
N ILE A 74 8.98 2.68 -11.84
CA ILE A 74 9.93 2.35 -12.91
C ILE A 74 10.85 1.21 -12.49
N THR A 75 11.36 1.22 -11.26
CA THR A 75 12.23 0.15 -10.76
C THR A 75 11.47 -1.17 -10.64
N PHE A 76 10.29 -1.20 -10.02
CA PHE A 76 9.51 -2.44 -9.92
C PHE A 76 9.04 -2.96 -11.28
N GLY A 77 8.58 -2.08 -12.17
CA GLY A 77 8.18 -2.45 -13.53
C GLY A 77 9.35 -2.95 -14.38
N GLY A 78 10.46 -2.22 -14.38
CA GLY A 78 11.67 -2.58 -15.13
C GLY A 78 12.29 -3.87 -14.63
N VAL A 79 12.46 -4.03 -13.32
CA VAL A 79 12.96 -5.28 -12.72
C VAL A 79 12.02 -6.43 -13.05
N SER A 80 10.70 -6.23 -13.03
CA SER A 80 9.73 -7.27 -13.39
C SER A 80 9.79 -7.72 -14.84
N LEU A 81 10.30 -6.90 -15.76
CA LEU A 81 10.51 -7.28 -17.17
C LEU A 81 11.86 -7.96 -17.39
N VAL A 82 12.90 -7.48 -16.71
CA VAL A 82 14.29 -7.95 -16.91
C VAL A 82 14.55 -9.27 -16.16
N LEU A 83 14.07 -9.39 -14.93
CA LEU A 83 14.25 -10.60 -14.12
C LEU A 83 13.21 -11.66 -14.51
N LYS A 84 13.53 -12.49 -15.50
CA LYS A 84 12.77 -13.72 -15.76
C LYS A 84 12.93 -14.69 -14.58
N ARG A 85 11.82 -14.94 -13.86
CA ARG A 85 11.37 -16.10 -13.03
C ARG A 85 12.38 -17.12 -12.42
N SER A 86 13.66 -16.79 -12.24
CA SER A 86 14.67 -17.74 -11.74
C SER A 86 14.79 -17.72 -10.22
N LEU A 87 14.85 -18.91 -9.62
CA LEU A 87 14.83 -19.22 -8.19
C LEU A 87 15.91 -18.51 -7.33
N HIS A 88 16.97 -17.94 -7.93
CA HIS A 88 17.96 -17.10 -7.22
C HIS A 88 17.47 -15.66 -6.92
N GLN A 89 16.30 -15.27 -7.41
CA GLN A 89 15.75 -13.90 -7.35
C GLN A 89 14.96 -13.55 -6.08
N ARG A 90 14.70 -14.48 -5.17
CA ARG A 90 13.83 -14.26 -4.00
C ARG A 90 14.47 -13.33 -2.98
N TRP A 91 15.71 -13.63 -2.60
CA TRP A 91 16.51 -12.78 -1.70
C TRP A 91 16.76 -11.41 -2.32
N ILE A 92 17.00 -11.34 -3.63
CA ILE A 92 17.21 -10.08 -4.35
C ILE A 92 15.92 -9.25 -4.35
N ALA A 93 14.75 -9.85 -4.61
CA ALA A 93 13.47 -9.14 -4.57
C ALA A 93 13.13 -8.66 -3.15
N GLY A 94 13.41 -9.48 -2.12
CA GLY A 94 13.29 -9.07 -0.72
C GLY A 94 14.24 -7.92 -0.36
N LEU A 95 15.51 -7.99 -0.76
CA LEU A 95 16.49 -6.93 -0.55
C LEU A 95 16.09 -5.64 -1.27
N ILE A 96 15.66 -5.74 -2.53
CA ILE A 96 15.16 -4.58 -3.30
C ILE A 96 13.95 -3.98 -2.58
N GLY A 97 13.02 -4.80 -2.10
CA GLY A 97 11.88 -4.36 -1.30
C GLY A 97 12.29 -3.60 -0.03
N VAL A 98 13.24 -4.14 0.74
CA VAL A 98 13.70 -3.51 1.99
C VAL A 98 14.52 -2.25 1.72
N ILE A 99 15.46 -2.29 0.77
CA ILE A 99 16.30 -1.14 0.39
C ILE A 99 15.44 -0.02 -0.19
N SER A 100 14.46 -0.36 -1.03
CA SER A 100 13.52 0.60 -1.61
C SER A 100 12.57 1.21 -0.57
N LEU A 101 12.48 0.69 0.65
CA LEU A 101 11.78 1.35 1.75
C LEU A 101 12.73 2.24 2.56
N ALA A 102 13.90 1.71 2.94
CA ALA A 102 14.84 2.39 3.81
C ALA A 102 15.44 3.65 3.17
N LEU A 103 15.87 3.58 1.91
CA LEU A 103 16.48 4.72 1.21
C LEU A 103 15.51 5.90 1.04
N PRO A 104 14.27 5.71 0.55
CA PRO A 104 13.30 6.80 0.47
C PRO A 104 12.92 7.36 1.84
N ALA A 105 12.70 6.50 2.84
CA ALA A 105 12.36 6.95 4.18
C ALA A 105 13.45 7.84 4.81
N TRP A 106 14.72 7.45 4.64
CA TRP A 106 15.86 8.26 5.04
C TRP A 106 15.91 9.59 4.28
N TRP A 107 15.78 9.55 2.94
CA TRP A 107 15.87 10.76 2.11
C TRP A 107 14.73 11.76 2.33
N LEU A 108 13.53 11.26 2.64
CA LEU A 108 12.36 12.05 3.01
C LEU A 108 12.51 12.63 4.41
N GLY A 109 12.99 11.82 5.36
CA GLY A 109 12.86 12.09 6.78
C GLY A 109 14.10 12.65 7.47
N ARG A 110 15.29 12.65 6.88
CA ARG A 110 16.57 12.87 7.61
C ARG A 110 16.54 14.02 8.63
N ASN A 111 15.99 15.17 8.25
CA ASN A 111 15.94 16.36 9.12
C ASN A 111 14.91 16.21 10.24
N VAL A 112 13.76 15.60 9.95
CA VAL A 112 12.68 15.35 10.91
C VAL A 112 13.07 14.25 11.89
N LEU A 113 13.72 13.20 11.40
CA LEU A 113 14.18 12.06 12.19
C LEU A 113 15.32 12.46 13.15
N ALA A 114 16.21 13.34 12.70
CA ALA A 114 17.26 13.90 13.57
C ALA A 114 16.69 14.79 14.68
N ALA A 115 15.57 15.47 14.43
CA ALA A 115 14.94 16.39 15.38
C ALA A 115 13.96 15.71 16.36
N ASN A 116 13.43 14.53 16.02
CA ASN A 116 12.39 13.87 16.83
C ASN A 116 12.61 12.35 16.91
N SER A 117 13.13 11.91 18.05
CA SER A 117 13.43 10.49 18.33
C SER A 117 12.18 9.62 18.30
N MET A 118 11.03 10.11 18.79
CA MET A 118 9.78 9.35 18.80
C MET A 118 9.29 9.05 17.38
N LYS A 119 9.34 10.03 16.47
CA LYS A 119 9.03 9.82 15.04
C LYS A 119 10.02 8.83 14.40
N ALA A 120 11.29 8.91 14.77
CA ALA A 120 12.30 7.97 14.28
C ALA A 120 12.05 6.53 14.72
N THR A 121 11.77 6.31 16.01
CA THR A 121 11.45 4.98 16.54
C THR A 121 10.16 4.44 15.90
N THR A 122 9.12 5.26 15.78
CA THR A 122 7.85 4.86 15.17
C THR A 122 8.06 4.43 13.71
N LEU A 123 8.79 5.24 12.94
CA LEU A 123 9.10 4.94 11.56
C LEU A 123 9.95 3.67 11.45
N ALA A 124 10.95 3.49 12.31
CA ALA A 124 11.78 2.30 12.31
C ALA A 124 10.95 1.02 12.56
N ILE A 125 10.02 1.05 13.51
CA ILE A 125 9.10 -0.07 13.78
C ILE A 125 8.20 -0.34 12.58
N VAL A 126 7.61 0.70 11.98
CA VAL A 126 6.78 0.58 10.77
C VAL A 126 7.58 -0.06 9.64
N LEU A 127 8.77 0.46 9.34
CA LEU A 127 9.62 -0.06 8.26
C LEU A 127 10.10 -1.49 8.54
N LEU A 128 10.39 -1.83 9.80
CA LEU A 128 10.74 -3.18 10.19
C LEU A 128 9.60 -4.16 9.92
N ILE A 129 8.37 -3.81 10.35
CA ILE A 129 7.18 -4.62 10.11
C ILE A 129 6.98 -4.81 8.60
N VAL A 130 6.94 -3.73 7.82
CA VAL A 130 6.75 -3.83 6.36
C VAL A 130 7.89 -4.62 5.69
N GLY A 131 9.14 -4.34 6.07
CA GLY A 131 10.32 -4.98 5.48
C GLY A 131 10.33 -6.50 5.70
N ILE A 132 9.99 -6.96 6.91
CA ILE A 132 9.81 -8.38 7.22
C ILE A 132 8.73 -9.00 6.31
N GLN A 133 7.62 -8.30 6.10
CA GLN A 133 6.54 -8.82 5.25
C GLN A 133 6.90 -8.84 3.77
N LEU A 134 7.56 -7.81 3.25
CA LEU A 134 8.08 -7.82 1.87
C LEU A 134 9.04 -8.98 1.64
N PHE A 135 9.90 -9.27 2.63
CA PHE A 135 10.79 -10.43 2.57
C PHE A 135 10.00 -11.75 2.51
N PHE A 136 8.98 -11.94 3.36
CA PHE A 136 8.17 -13.16 3.32
C PHE A 136 7.37 -13.35 2.03
N ILE A 137 6.84 -12.26 1.46
CA ILE A 137 6.09 -12.30 0.20
C ILE A 137 7.00 -12.68 -0.97
N SER A 138 8.26 -12.22 -0.94
CA SER A 138 9.25 -12.55 -1.97
C SER A 138 9.63 -14.03 -2.00
N ASP A 139 9.37 -14.80 -0.92
CA ASP A 139 9.69 -16.24 -0.89
C ASP A 139 8.70 -17.09 -1.71
N GLY A 140 7.59 -16.52 -2.20
CA GLY A 140 6.67 -17.20 -3.13
C GLY A 140 5.97 -18.45 -2.55
N ARG A 141 6.12 -18.72 -1.25
CA ARG A 141 5.38 -19.77 -0.52
C ARG A 141 3.95 -19.37 -0.18
N SER A 142 3.49 -18.19 -0.60
CA SER A 142 2.10 -17.80 -0.46
C SER A 142 1.24 -18.74 -1.29
N ARG A 143 0.79 -19.83 -0.67
CA ARG A 143 -0.13 -20.80 -1.24
C ARG A 143 -1.39 -20.04 -1.69
N LYS A 144 -2.01 -20.50 -2.77
CA LYS A 144 -3.18 -19.88 -3.45
C LYS A 144 -4.37 -19.52 -2.54
N ALA A 145 -4.40 -19.97 -1.28
CA ALA A 145 -5.56 -19.96 -0.41
C ALA A 145 -6.06 -18.57 0.04
N SER A 146 -5.22 -17.52 0.06
CA SER A 146 -5.57 -16.19 0.60
C SER A 146 -5.56 -15.04 -0.43
N SER A 147 -5.80 -15.32 -1.72
CA SER A 147 -5.58 -14.34 -2.80
C SER A 147 -6.26 -12.97 -2.58
N ALA A 148 -7.42 -12.94 -1.93
CA ALA A 148 -8.15 -11.70 -1.63
C ALA A 148 -7.59 -10.90 -0.43
N ALA A 149 -6.84 -11.52 0.48
CA ALA A 149 -6.31 -10.85 1.67
C ALA A 149 -5.17 -9.88 1.33
N LEU A 150 -4.37 -10.20 0.30
CA LEU A 150 -3.25 -9.36 -0.12
C LEU A 150 -3.70 -7.96 -0.54
N PRO A 151 -4.63 -7.77 -1.50
CA PRO A 151 -5.08 -6.43 -1.90
C PRO A 151 -5.93 -5.73 -0.82
N ALA A 152 -6.54 -6.48 0.10
CA ALA A 152 -7.29 -5.93 1.22
C ALA A 152 -6.40 -5.28 2.30
N ALA A 153 -5.20 -5.83 2.53
CA ALA A 153 -4.24 -5.28 3.49
C ALA A 153 -3.80 -3.82 3.19
N PRO A 154 -3.29 -3.46 1.99
CA PRO A 154 -2.89 -2.09 1.67
C PRO A 154 -4.09 -1.14 1.62
N LEU A 155 -5.28 -1.62 1.25
CA LEU A 155 -6.53 -0.86 1.37
C LEU A 155 -6.82 -0.51 2.84
N ALA A 156 -6.84 -1.51 3.72
CA ALA A 156 -7.09 -1.31 5.15
C ALA A 156 -6.01 -0.42 5.80
N THR A 157 -4.75 -0.61 5.44
CA THR A 157 -3.64 0.26 5.86
C THR A 157 -3.84 1.69 5.40
N ALA A 158 -4.22 1.92 4.14
CA ALA A 158 -4.47 3.27 3.62
C ALA A 158 -5.64 3.95 4.36
N ILE A 159 -6.73 3.23 4.62
CA ILE A 159 -7.88 3.75 5.38
C ILE A 159 -7.47 4.13 6.82
N ALA A 160 -6.82 3.22 7.55
CA ALA A 160 -6.36 3.48 8.91
C ALA A 160 -5.40 4.67 8.97
N THR A 161 -4.47 4.75 8.01
CA THR A 161 -3.48 5.82 7.92
C THR A 161 -4.15 7.16 7.58
N ALA A 162 -5.15 7.17 6.70
CA ALA A 162 -5.90 8.39 6.37
C ALA A 162 -6.63 8.95 7.60
N LEU A 163 -7.29 8.08 8.36
CA LEU A 163 -8.01 8.48 9.56
C LEU A 163 -7.06 8.85 10.72
N THR A 164 -5.92 8.16 10.84
CA THR A 164 -4.88 8.56 11.79
C THR A 164 -4.27 9.91 11.41
N ALA A 165 -4.10 10.19 10.12
CA ALA A 165 -3.57 11.46 9.64
C ALA A 165 -4.51 12.64 9.92
N ILE A 166 -5.82 12.48 9.70
CA ILE A 166 -6.79 13.55 9.95
C ILE A 166 -6.92 13.84 11.45
N LEU A 167 -6.93 12.79 12.29
CA LEU A 167 -6.94 12.93 13.76
C LEU A 167 -5.63 13.51 14.29
N GLY A 168 -4.50 13.18 13.64
CA GLY A 168 -3.21 13.79 13.92
C GLY A 168 -3.03 15.21 13.36
N GLY A 169 -4.09 15.83 12.84
CA GLY A 169 -4.11 17.23 12.42
C GLY A 169 -3.49 17.51 11.06
N TYR A 170 -3.36 16.52 10.16
CA TYR A 170 -2.80 16.73 8.82
C TYR A 170 -3.71 16.25 7.68
N ILE A 171 -4.53 17.19 7.18
CA ILE A 171 -5.51 16.97 6.09
C ILE A 171 -4.85 16.50 4.79
N GLY A 172 -3.69 17.05 4.41
CA GLY A 172 -3.02 16.67 3.15
C GLY A 172 -2.67 15.18 3.10
N MET A 173 -2.18 14.62 4.21
CA MET A 173 -1.91 13.17 4.29
C MET A 173 -3.18 12.34 4.43
N ALA A 174 -4.22 12.87 5.05
CA ALA A 174 -5.52 12.20 5.06
C ALA A 174 -6.08 12.04 3.64
N GLN A 175 -5.99 13.10 2.83
CA GLN A 175 -6.40 13.08 1.42
C GLN A 175 -5.53 12.13 0.58
N LEU A 176 -4.22 12.15 0.76
CA LEU A 176 -3.31 11.27 0.03
C LEU A 176 -3.57 9.79 0.35
N ASN A 177 -3.67 9.43 1.62
CA ASN A 177 -3.97 8.05 2.00
C ASN A 177 -5.41 7.66 1.65
N GLY A 178 -6.36 8.60 1.68
CA GLY A 178 -7.71 8.40 1.16
C GLY A 178 -7.72 8.10 -0.34
N ALA A 179 -6.87 8.79 -1.11
CA ALA A 179 -6.67 8.52 -2.53
C ALA A 179 -6.02 7.15 -2.79
N LEU A 180 -5.06 6.73 -1.95
CA LEU A 180 -4.51 5.38 -1.98
C LEU A 180 -5.59 4.32 -1.68
N ALA A 181 -6.43 4.58 -0.68
CA ALA A 181 -7.56 3.69 -0.36
C ALA A 181 -8.54 3.59 -1.54
N ALA A 182 -8.89 4.71 -2.17
CA ALA A 182 -9.72 4.71 -3.38
C ALA A 182 -9.05 3.96 -4.55
N LEU A 183 -7.75 4.15 -4.76
CA LEU A 183 -6.98 3.42 -5.78
C LEU A 183 -7.02 1.90 -5.56
N PHE A 184 -6.70 1.43 -4.35
CA PHE A 184 -6.74 0.01 -4.02
C PHE A 184 -8.17 -0.55 -4.04
N GLY A 185 -9.16 0.22 -3.58
CA GLY A 185 -10.56 -0.13 -3.61
C GLY A 185 -11.10 -0.27 -5.03
N GLY A 186 -10.73 0.62 -5.94
CA GLY A 186 -11.09 0.56 -7.36
C GLY A 186 -10.52 -0.68 -8.04
N TRP A 187 -9.27 -1.03 -7.72
CA TRP A 187 -8.66 -2.26 -8.19
C TRP A 187 -9.39 -3.50 -7.63
N MET A 188 -9.66 -3.54 -6.33
CA MET A 188 -10.37 -4.65 -5.67
C MET A 188 -11.79 -4.83 -6.22
N LEU A 189 -12.52 -3.75 -6.48
CA LEU A 189 -13.88 -3.80 -7.01
C LEU A 189 -13.94 -4.56 -8.35
N VAL A 190 -13.05 -4.19 -9.28
CA VAL A 190 -12.98 -4.86 -10.60
C VAL A 190 -12.59 -6.33 -10.46
N ARG A 191 -11.65 -6.65 -9.57
CA ARG A 191 -11.26 -8.05 -9.31
C ARG A 191 -12.34 -8.85 -8.62
N TYR A 192 -13.08 -8.25 -7.70
CA TYR A 192 -14.23 -8.88 -7.05
C TYR A 192 -15.34 -9.20 -8.07
N ILE A 193 -15.65 -8.29 -8.98
CA ILE A 193 -16.60 -8.56 -10.07
C ILE A 193 -16.09 -9.71 -10.95
N SER A 194 -14.79 -9.72 -11.30
CA SER A 194 -14.20 -10.83 -12.07
C SER A 194 -14.26 -12.16 -11.31
N TYR A 195 -14.07 -12.12 -9.99
CA TYR A 195 -14.14 -13.30 -9.12
C TYR A 195 -15.55 -13.86 -9.06
N LEU A 196 -16.58 -13.01 -8.94
CA LEU A 196 -17.98 -13.45 -8.98
C LEU A 196 -18.37 -14.06 -10.33
N ARG A 197 -17.71 -13.64 -11.43
CA ARG A 197 -17.91 -14.18 -12.78
C ARG A 197 -17.23 -15.53 -13.07
N GLY A 198 -16.60 -16.17 -12.06
CA GLY A 198 -16.00 -17.49 -12.24
C GLY A 198 -14.46 -17.51 -12.26
N ASN A 199 -13.78 -16.35 -12.23
CA ASN A 199 -12.33 -16.31 -12.27
C ASN A 199 -11.72 -16.52 -10.87
N GLU A 200 -11.29 -17.74 -10.54
CA GLU A 200 -10.67 -18.05 -9.23
C GLU A 200 -9.35 -17.32 -9.00
N ASP A 201 -8.64 -16.99 -10.07
CA ASP A 201 -7.34 -16.30 -10.03
C ASP A 201 -7.51 -14.76 -10.07
N ALA A 202 -8.73 -14.24 -9.94
CA ALA A 202 -9.01 -12.81 -10.10
C ALA A 202 -8.20 -11.91 -9.18
N PHE A 203 -7.96 -12.34 -7.94
CA PHE A 203 -7.17 -11.62 -6.94
C PHE A 203 -5.69 -12.02 -6.90
N MET A 204 -5.22 -12.88 -7.81
CA MET A 204 -3.80 -13.23 -7.86
C MET A 204 -2.97 -11.98 -8.10
N LEU A 205 -2.15 -11.65 -7.12
CA LEU A 205 -1.18 -10.57 -7.16
C LEU A 205 0.12 -11.14 -6.62
N ASP A 206 1.04 -11.47 -7.52
CA ASP A 206 2.27 -12.18 -7.18
C ASP A 206 3.53 -11.36 -7.48
N GLY A 207 4.63 -11.72 -6.83
CA GLY A 207 5.96 -11.18 -7.11
C GLY A 207 6.03 -9.66 -6.92
N LEU A 208 6.57 -8.96 -7.92
CA LEU A 208 6.81 -7.52 -7.84
C LEU A 208 5.53 -6.68 -7.85
N ALA A 209 4.41 -7.20 -8.39
CA ALA A 209 3.13 -6.52 -8.28
C ALA A 209 2.66 -6.48 -6.81
N ALA A 210 2.75 -7.60 -6.09
CA ALA A 210 2.46 -7.63 -4.65
C ALA A 210 3.34 -6.69 -3.85
N ILE A 211 4.65 -6.73 -4.11
CA ILE A 211 5.63 -5.85 -3.46
C ILE A 211 5.28 -4.38 -3.73
N SER A 212 4.92 -4.02 -4.97
CA SER A 212 4.58 -2.64 -5.32
C SER A 212 3.37 -2.11 -4.55
N PHE A 213 2.31 -2.90 -4.37
CA PHE A 213 1.11 -2.47 -3.64
C PHE A 213 1.43 -2.17 -2.18
N ILE A 214 2.15 -3.07 -1.53
CA ILE A 214 2.54 -2.93 -0.11
C ILE A 214 3.52 -1.77 0.04
N TRP A 215 4.48 -1.66 -0.87
CA TRP A 215 5.44 -0.56 -0.88
C TRP A 215 4.74 0.79 -1.05
N THR A 216 3.77 0.90 -1.95
CA THR A 216 2.98 2.13 -2.15
C THR A 216 2.18 2.50 -0.90
N ALA A 217 1.53 1.53 -0.25
CA ALA A 217 0.83 1.79 1.02
C ALA A 217 1.82 2.21 2.12
N ALA A 218 2.99 1.56 2.20
CA ALA A 218 4.03 1.89 3.18
C ALA A 218 4.62 3.29 2.99
N MET A 219 4.73 3.78 1.75
CA MET A 219 5.11 5.18 1.48
C MET A 219 4.08 6.16 2.04
N GLY A 220 2.78 5.85 1.94
CA GLY A 220 1.70 6.62 2.57
C GLY A 220 1.85 6.69 4.09
N VAL A 221 2.12 5.55 4.75
CA VAL A 221 2.35 5.50 6.20
C VAL A 221 3.63 6.25 6.60
N THR A 222 4.70 6.09 5.83
CA THR A 222 6.00 6.76 6.06
C THR A 222 5.83 8.27 6.08
N MET A 223 5.18 8.82 5.05
CA MET A 223 4.90 10.25 4.96
C MET A 223 3.98 10.72 6.09
N THR A 224 3.01 9.90 6.49
CA THR A 224 2.10 10.25 7.59
C THR A 224 2.85 10.32 8.91
N THR A 225 3.75 9.37 9.17
CA THR A 225 4.59 9.33 10.36
C THR A 225 5.53 10.52 10.43
N LEU A 226 6.11 10.92 9.30
CA LEU A 226 7.03 12.05 9.22
C LEU A 226 6.31 13.39 9.42
N PHE A 227 5.17 13.59 8.74
CA PHE A 227 4.57 14.92 8.62
C PHE A 227 3.33 15.17 9.45
N SER A 228 2.67 14.14 9.99
CA SER A 228 1.57 14.37 10.92
C SER A 228 2.14 14.90 12.25
N PRO A 229 1.71 16.08 12.72
CA PRO A 229 2.26 16.69 13.93
C PRO A 229 1.87 15.92 15.18
N SER A 230 0.62 15.46 15.27
CA SER A 230 0.04 14.89 16.50
C SER A 230 -0.50 13.47 16.32
N ALA A 231 -0.14 12.76 15.25
CA ALA A 231 -0.54 11.36 15.09
C ALA A 231 0.07 10.49 16.20
N ALA A 232 -0.79 9.70 16.85
CA ALA A 232 -0.37 8.75 17.87
C ALA A 232 0.56 7.68 17.26
N PRO A 233 1.80 7.49 17.79
CA PRO A 233 2.74 6.48 17.31
C PRO A 233 2.15 5.07 17.22
N VAL A 234 1.40 4.68 18.26
CA VAL A 234 0.79 3.34 18.36
C VAL A 234 -0.25 3.14 17.26
N ALA A 235 -1.05 4.16 16.94
CA ALA A 235 -2.01 4.09 15.85
C ALA A 235 -1.32 3.88 14.49
N LEU A 236 -0.19 4.55 14.24
CA LEU A 236 0.58 4.38 13.01
C LEU A 236 1.21 2.99 12.89
N VAL A 237 1.70 2.41 13.99
CA VAL A 237 2.20 1.03 14.02
C VAL A 237 1.06 0.04 13.73
N LEU A 238 -0.10 0.21 14.37
CA LEU A 238 -1.28 -0.62 14.14
C LEU A 238 -1.86 -0.45 12.72
N ALA A 239 -1.72 0.73 12.10
CA ALA A 239 -2.20 0.96 10.73
C ALA A 239 -1.49 0.05 9.70
N VAL A 240 -0.29 -0.44 10.00
CA VAL A 240 0.49 -1.36 9.15
C VAL A 240 0.21 -2.83 9.47
N ALA A 241 -0.39 -3.12 10.64
CA ALA A 241 -0.73 -4.47 11.06
C ALA A 241 -1.68 -5.26 10.12
N PRO A 242 -2.56 -4.65 9.27
CA PRO A 242 -3.27 -5.41 8.22
C PRO A 242 -2.35 -6.25 7.33
N ILE A 243 -1.14 -5.77 7.04
CA ILE A 243 -0.15 -6.49 6.24
C ILE A 243 0.37 -7.73 6.99
N VAL A 244 0.48 -7.65 8.32
CA VAL A 244 0.84 -8.79 9.18
C VAL A 244 -0.28 -9.83 9.17
N VAL A 245 -1.54 -9.40 9.30
CA VAL A 245 -2.70 -10.31 9.23
C VAL A 245 -2.74 -11.04 7.90
N PHE A 246 -2.51 -10.34 6.78
CA PHE A 246 -2.37 -10.99 5.48
C PHE A 246 -1.29 -12.08 5.49
N ALA A 247 -0.11 -11.80 6.04
CA ALA A 247 0.98 -12.78 6.06
C ALA A 247 0.65 -14.00 6.94
N VAL A 248 -0.03 -13.80 8.07
CA VAL A 248 -0.52 -14.89 8.93
C VAL A 248 -1.54 -15.74 8.18
N LEU A 249 -2.56 -15.11 7.58
CA LEU A 249 -3.60 -15.80 6.82
C LEU A 249 -3.02 -16.62 5.66
N SER A 250 -1.97 -16.11 5.02
CA SER A 250 -1.30 -16.77 3.89
C SER A 250 -0.38 -17.92 4.32
N LYS A 251 0.23 -17.84 5.51
CA LYS A 251 1.10 -18.90 6.05
C LYS A 251 0.32 -20.05 6.69
N CYS A 252 -0.80 -19.76 7.32
CA CYS A 252 -1.62 -20.74 8.03
C CYS A 252 -2.62 -21.47 7.12
N ASP A 253 -2.59 -21.24 5.81
CA ASP A 253 -3.53 -21.83 4.83
C ASP A 253 -5.01 -21.68 5.23
N PHE A 254 -5.37 -20.54 5.83
CA PHE A 254 -6.76 -20.27 6.17
C PHE A 254 -7.62 -20.30 4.90
N SER A 255 -8.58 -21.21 4.87
CA SER A 255 -9.47 -21.39 3.74
C SER A 255 -10.93 -21.35 4.19
N PHE A 256 -11.70 -20.51 3.53
CA PHE A 256 -13.15 -20.43 3.71
C PHE A 256 -13.88 -21.21 2.61
N ALA A 257 -13.35 -22.39 2.22
CA ALA A 257 -13.92 -23.22 1.15
C ALA A 257 -15.40 -23.59 1.39
N HIS A 258 -15.80 -23.75 2.64
CA HIS A 258 -17.19 -24.07 3.01
C HIS A 258 -18.14 -22.85 2.94
N GLN A 259 -17.61 -21.64 2.77
CA GLN A 259 -18.42 -20.43 2.69
C GLN A 259 -18.86 -20.13 1.24
N PRO A 260 -20.01 -19.45 1.06
CA PRO A 260 -20.48 -19.03 -0.26
C PRO A 260 -19.42 -18.19 -0.96
N ARG A 261 -19.29 -18.38 -2.28
CA ARG A 261 -18.26 -17.72 -3.10
C ARG A 261 -18.18 -16.22 -2.83
N PHE A 262 -19.30 -15.51 -2.83
CA PHE A 262 -19.34 -14.06 -2.62
C PHE A 262 -18.83 -13.62 -1.23
N LEU A 263 -18.97 -14.46 -0.19
CA LEU A 263 -18.56 -14.12 1.17
C LEU A 263 -17.05 -14.26 1.39
N ARG A 264 -16.37 -15.16 0.66
CA ARG A 264 -14.96 -15.49 0.95
C ARG A 264 -14.04 -14.25 0.91
N PRO A 265 -14.08 -13.39 -0.14
CA PRO A 265 -13.24 -12.19 -0.18
C PRO A 265 -13.63 -11.16 0.89
N LEU A 266 -14.91 -11.07 1.24
CA LEU A 266 -15.41 -10.16 2.27
C LEU A 266 -14.89 -10.55 3.66
N ILE A 267 -14.87 -11.85 3.98
CA ILE A 267 -14.32 -12.35 5.25
C ILE A 267 -12.82 -12.03 5.34
N PHE A 268 -12.05 -12.29 4.29
CA PHE A 268 -10.64 -11.92 4.26
C PHE A 268 -10.44 -10.41 4.42
N GLY A 269 -11.25 -9.60 3.73
CA GLY A 269 -11.25 -8.15 3.87
C GLY A 269 -11.51 -7.71 5.31
N LEU A 270 -12.55 -8.26 5.95
CA LEU A 270 -12.92 -7.95 7.33
C LEU A 270 -11.80 -8.32 8.31
N LEU A 271 -11.23 -9.52 8.17
CA LEU A 271 -10.11 -9.97 9.01
C LEU A 271 -8.90 -9.03 8.88
N THR A 272 -8.54 -8.65 7.65
CA THR A 272 -7.46 -7.68 7.42
C THR A 272 -7.79 -6.27 7.93
N ALA A 273 -9.07 -5.92 8.06
CA ALA A 273 -9.51 -4.63 8.57
C ALA A 273 -9.51 -4.55 10.10
N LEU A 274 -9.50 -5.66 10.85
CA LEU A 274 -9.52 -5.64 12.32
C LEU A 274 -8.39 -4.77 12.94
N PRO A 275 -7.11 -4.92 12.52
CA PRO A 275 -6.05 -4.06 13.06
C PRO A 275 -6.19 -2.61 12.62
N ALA A 276 -6.73 -2.35 11.43
CA ALA A 276 -7.02 -1.01 10.95
C ALA A 276 -8.10 -0.34 11.83
N ILE A 277 -9.15 -1.06 12.22
CA ILE A 277 -10.17 -0.56 13.15
C ILE A 277 -9.53 -0.25 14.51
N ALA A 278 -8.70 -1.14 15.03
CA ALA A 278 -7.98 -0.89 16.29
C ALA A 278 -7.08 0.36 16.20
N ALA A 279 -6.35 0.54 15.09
CA ALA A 279 -5.55 1.74 14.84
C ALA A 279 -6.38 3.02 14.89
N ILE A 280 -7.56 3.01 14.25
CA ILE A 280 -8.48 4.15 14.23
C ILE A 280 -9.00 4.45 15.64
N LEU A 281 -9.40 3.42 16.40
CA LEU A 281 -9.88 3.61 17.77
C LEU A 281 -8.80 4.21 18.67
N VAL A 282 -7.55 3.74 18.56
CA VAL A 282 -6.41 4.32 19.27
C VAL A 282 -6.19 5.77 18.85
N ALA A 283 -6.25 6.08 17.56
CA ALA A 283 -6.11 7.45 17.07
C ALA A 283 -7.20 8.37 17.61
N VAL A 284 -8.45 7.91 17.69
CA VAL A 284 -9.57 8.67 18.27
C VAL A 284 -9.34 8.92 19.75
N SER A 285 -8.95 7.89 20.50
CA SER A 285 -8.69 8.02 21.94
C SER A 285 -7.51 8.95 22.28
N ALA A 286 -6.55 9.09 21.37
CA ALA A 286 -5.39 9.96 21.54
C ALA A 286 -5.64 11.40 21.08
N ALA A 287 -6.75 11.65 20.38
CA ALA A 287 -7.12 12.97 19.86
C ALA A 287 -8.15 13.71 20.74
N GLY A 288 -8.80 13.01 21.67
CA GLY A 288 -9.68 13.58 22.69
C GLY A 288 -8.91 13.96 23.95
#